data_AF-A0A1J6HW32-F1
#
_entry.id   AF-A0A1J6HW32-F1
#
_cell.length_a   1.000
_cell.length_b   1.000
_cell.length_c   1.000
_cell.angle_alpha   90.00
_cell.angle_beta   90.00
_cell.angle_gamma   90.00
#
_symmetry.space_group_name_H-M   'P 1'
#
loop_
_entity.id
_entity.type
_entity.pdbx_description
1 polymer ?
#
loop_
_entity_poly.entity_id
_entity_poly.type
_entity_poly.pdbx_seq_one_letter_code
_entity_poly.pdbx_strand_id
1 'polypeptide(L)'
;MAGSTLGQVSPIFVDEFAGREQLRASSVEFRKEVIEITNGVYAAIGYSASNVTLIQGNNGSIIVDTSANPVDAQAIVDAFGDRLVRPVRAIIYTHNHPDHSGGANVFAGADKPEIYSHQTLVESGPEFGRGPRDGGDAFGTKLPDDLFINAGTQLEYGRVTPHTREGFLPPTRTFSGENETIEVAGVRMQLIHTPGESPENTAVWIADKEVLIPGDIFLKSYPNLSPIRGLKLRPPKKWIASLDKMLTLNATYMVQGHMRPIFGKDEILKALTEYRDGIKTVLDQTLAGIKQGKTPDELVQEVKLSRELAKSPYLQEFYGSVAWTVRGIYADYVGWFDGNATNLNPLTPAERARKMLNIAGGAEKMLVRAREAVEAKEFQWGAELTDYVLAIDPENTVAKEIKSRAFTELGERQVNATARNYYLTTALYLSKSKDQ
;
A
#
# COMPACT_ATOMS: atom_id res chain seq x y z
N MET A 1 -20.72 -57.10 -8.35
CA MET A 1 -21.08 -55.73 -8.76
C MET A 1 -20.72 -54.80 -7.61
N ALA A 2 -19.80 -53.88 -7.87
CA ALA A 2 -19.24 -52.95 -6.90
C ALA A 2 -20.26 -51.86 -6.55
N GLY A 3 -20.53 -51.65 -5.26
CA GLY A 3 -21.26 -50.49 -4.75
C GLY A 3 -20.26 -49.50 -4.19
N SER A 4 -20.18 -48.32 -4.81
CA SER A 4 -19.29 -47.24 -4.39
C SER A 4 -19.78 -46.58 -3.10
N THR A 5 -18.92 -46.52 -2.10
CA THR A 5 -19.06 -45.61 -0.97
C THR A 5 -18.61 -44.22 -1.41
N LEU A 6 -19.57 -43.34 -1.68
CA LEU A 6 -19.34 -41.90 -1.80
C LEU A 6 -18.94 -41.39 -0.41
N GLY A 7 -17.67 -41.06 -0.24
CA GLY A 7 -17.17 -40.38 0.94
C GLY A 7 -17.86 -39.02 1.08
N GLN A 8 -18.49 -38.79 2.24
CA GLN A 8 -18.94 -37.47 2.65
C GLN A 8 -17.72 -36.56 2.78
N VAL A 9 -17.55 -35.66 1.81
CA VAL A 9 -16.65 -34.53 1.96
C VAL A 9 -17.32 -33.58 2.96
N SER A 10 -16.72 -33.43 4.14
CA SER A 10 -17.16 -32.42 5.12
C SER A 10 -17.08 -31.03 4.46
N PRO A 11 -18.08 -30.15 4.63
CA PRO A 11 -17.99 -28.80 4.13
C PRO A 11 -16.82 -28.12 4.84
N ILE A 12 -15.81 -27.71 4.08
CA ILE A 12 -14.80 -26.77 4.56
C ILE A 12 -15.57 -25.50 4.85
N PHE A 13 -15.84 -25.21 6.12
CA PHE A 13 -16.34 -23.91 6.53
C PHE A 13 -15.27 -22.89 6.10
N VAL A 14 -15.57 -22.13 5.06
CA VAL A 14 -14.78 -20.93 4.73
C VAL A 14 -15.05 -19.96 5.87
N ASP A 15 -14.02 -19.66 6.66
CA ASP A 15 -14.10 -18.66 7.72
C ASP A 15 -14.47 -17.32 7.08
N GLU A 16 -15.68 -16.85 7.38
CA GLU A 16 -16.29 -15.66 6.78
C GLU A 16 -15.46 -14.40 7.06
N PHE A 17 -14.62 -14.40 8.10
CA PHE A 17 -13.75 -13.28 8.48
C PHE A 17 -12.25 -13.57 8.29
N ALA A 18 -11.90 -14.61 7.53
CA ALA A 18 -10.50 -15.02 7.33
C ALA A 18 -9.59 -13.86 6.88
N GLY A 19 -10.07 -12.96 6.02
CA GLY A 19 -9.30 -11.80 5.55
C GLY A 19 -8.93 -10.84 6.68
N ARG A 20 -9.86 -10.56 7.60
CA ARG A 20 -9.61 -9.70 8.77
C ARG A 20 -8.61 -10.34 9.73
N GLU A 21 -8.74 -11.64 10.00
CA GLU A 21 -7.80 -12.32 10.90
C GLU A 21 -6.40 -12.45 10.28
N GLN A 22 -6.30 -12.65 8.97
CA GLN A 22 -5.03 -12.58 8.25
C GLN A 22 -4.40 -11.19 8.35
N LEU A 23 -5.19 -10.13 8.20
CA LEU A 23 -4.71 -8.75 8.34
C LEU A 23 -4.28 -8.43 9.78
N ARG A 24 -4.97 -8.94 10.80
CA ARG A 24 -4.53 -8.81 12.20
C ARG A 24 -3.22 -9.53 12.44
N ALA A 25 -3.08 -10.75 11.91
CA ALA A 25 -1.86 -11.52 12.04
C ALA A 25 -0.66 -10.81 11.39
N SER A 26 -0.87 -10.11 10.27
CA SER A 26 0.21 -9.37 9.59
C SER A 26 0.73 -8.19 10.41
N SER A 27 -0.02 -7.66 11.39
CA SER A 27 0.45 -6.57 12.26
C SER A 27 1.69 -6.92 13.09
N VAL A 28 2.07 -8.20 13.20
CA VAL A 28 3.33 -8.62 13.81
C VAL A 28 4.55 -8.01 13.08
N GLU A 29 4.41 -7.69 11.81
CA GLU A 29 5.44 -7.03 10.99
C GLU A 29 5.77 -5.61 11.45
N PHE A 30 4.96 -5.01 12.34
CA PHE A 30 5.13 -3.64 12.81
C PHE A 30 5.46 -3.54 14.30
N ARG A 31 5.82 -4.65 14.95
CA ARG A 31 6.21 -4.62 16.37
C ARG A 31 7.47 -3.76 16.55
N LYS A 32 7.39 -2.78 17.45
CA LYS A 32 8.51 -1.91 17.85
C LYS A 32 9.73 -2.72 18.27
N GLU A 33 10.81 -2.60 17.50
CA GLU A 33 12.06 -3.32 17.74
C GLU A 33 13.21 -2.66 16.99
N VAL A 34 14.39 -2.57 17.62
CA VAL A 34 15.65 -2.30 16.91
C VAL A 34 16.30 -3.64 16.63
N ILE A 35 16.36 -4.01 15.35
CA ILE A 35 16.89 -5.29 14.90
C ILE A 35 18.32 -5.07 14.41
N GLU A 36 19.27 -5.83 14.94
CA GLU A 36 20.61 -5.94 14.35
C GLU A 36 20.52 -6.80 13.08
N ILE A 37 20.90 -6.21 11.95
CA ILE A 37 20.84 -6.85 10.63
C ILE A 37 22.10 -7.68 10.41
N THR A 38 23.23 -7.02 10.64
CA THR A 38 24.59 -7.57 10.64
C THR A 38 25.46 -6.60 11.42
N ASN A 39 26.72 -6.95 11.68
CA ASN A 39 27.62 -6.14 12.48
C ASN A 39 27.65 -4.67 12.00
N GLY A 40 27.19 -3.75 12.85
CA GLY A 40 27.16 -2.32 12.60
C GLY A 40 26.03 -1.84 11.66
N VAL A 41 25.00 -2.66 11.41
CA VAL A 41 23.79 -2.25 10.68
C VAL A 41 22.55 -2.62 11.48
N TYR A 42 21.70 -1.65 11.74
CA TYR A 42 20.51 -1.80 12.57
C TYR A 42 19.29 -1.20 11.88
N ALA A 43 18.10 -1.77 12.09
CA ALA A 43 16.85 -1.22 11.60
C ALA A 43 15.88 -0.99 12.76
N ALA A 44 15.34 0.22 12.87
CA ALA A 44 14.25 0.53 13.79
C ALA A 44 12.91 0.26 13.08
N ILE A 45 12.18 -0.75 13.56
CA ILE A 45 10.92 -1.22 12.98
C ILE A 45 9.76 -0.80 13.87
N GLY A 46 8.64 -0.35 13.29
CA GLY A 46 7.39 -0.12 14.02
C GLY A 46 7.35 1.14 14.89
N TYR A 47 8.40 1.96 14.86
CA TYR A 47 8.45 3.23 15.58
C TYR A 47 7.72 4.36 14.84
N SER A 48 7.54 4.22 13.54
CA SER A 48 6.85 5.13 12.61
C SER A 48 6.14 4.28 11.54
N ALA A 49 5.48 4.95 10.58
CA ALA A 49 5.02 4.37 9.32
C ALA A 49 6.13 3.54 8.62
N SER A 50 7.24 4.21 8.28
CA SER A 50 8.42 3.58 7.68
C SER A 50 9.48 3.15 8.71
N ASN A 51 10.39 2.30 8.26
CA ASN A 51 11.60 1.90 8.94
C ASN A 51 12.72 2.94 8.76
N VAL A 52 13.59 3.03 9.76
CA VAL A 52 14.85 3.78 9.66
C VAL A 52 16.03 2.84 9.82
N THR A 53 17.01 2.92 8.92
CA THR A 53 18.23 2.10 9.00
C THR A 53 19.41 2.93 9.47
N LEU A 54 20.12 2.43 10.49
CA LEU A 54 21.35 2.98 11.01
C LEU A 54 22.53 2.12 10.56
N ILE A 55 23.56 2.75 10.00
CA ILE A 55 24.81 2.12 9.60
C ILE A 55 25.96 2.80 10.35
N GLN A 56 26.71 2.02 11.11
CA GLN A 56 27.90 2.48 11.82
C GLN A 56 29.11 2.51 10.88
N GLY A 57 29.79 3.66 10.84
CA GLY A 57 31.10 3.82 10.22
C GLY A 57 32.21 4.03 11.24
N ASN A 58 33.43 4.25 10.76
CA ASN A 58 34.64 4.38 11.57
C ASN A 58 34.65 5.64 12.46
N ASN A 59 33.91 6.69 12.08
CA ASN A 59 33.94 7.99 12.75
C ASN A 59 32.58 8.71 12.78
N GLY A 60 31.48 7.94 12.82
CA GLY A 60 30.12 8.44 12.84
C GLY A 60 29.11 7.45 12.26
N SER A 61 27.88 7.89 12.13
CA SER A 61 26.77 7.08 11.63
C SER A 61 26.23 7.59 10.29
N ILE A 62 25.66 6.68 9.51
CA ILE A 62 24.86 6.98 8.33
C ILE A 62 23.43 6.53 8.61
N ILE A 63 22.46 7.34 8.20
CA ILE A 63 21.03 7.07 8.37
C ILE A 63 20.39 6.92 6.99
N VAL A 64 19.61 5.86 6.79
CA VAL A 64 18.78 5.70 5.59
C VAL A 64 17.32 5.82 6.00
N ASP A 65 16.64 6.80 5.39
CA ASP A 65 15.32 7.32 5.75
C ASP A 65 15.22 7.85 7.19
N THR A 66 14.17 8.62 7.47
CA THR A 66 14.12 9.47 8.67
C THR A 66 12.74 9.58 9.30
N SER A 67 11.85 8.62 9.05
CA SER A 67 10.47 8.56 9.58
C SER A 67 9.55 9.71 9.14
N ALA A 68 8.31 9.76 9.65
CA ALA A 68 7.25 10.65 9.18
C ALA A 68 7.26 12.07 9.76
N ASN A 69 7.88 12.24 10.93
CA ASN A 69 7.89 13.49 11.67
C ASN A 69 9.02 13.50 12.72
N PRO A 70 9.31 14.66 13.33
CA PRO A 70 10.32 14.77 14.39
C PRO A 70 10.04 13.97 15.66
N VAL A 71 8.78 13.71 16.01
CA VAL A 71 8.42 12.97 17.24
C VAL A 71 8.84 11.51 17.11
N ASP A 72 8.47 10.87 15.99
CA ASP A 72 8.83 9.48 15.73
C ASP A 72 10.35 9.33 15.53
N ALA A 73 10.98 10.30 14.85
CA ALA A 73 12.44 10.33 14.69
C ALA A 73 13.17 10.41 16.04
N GLN A 74 12.65 11.20 16.99
CA GLN A 74 13.25 11.26 18.33
C GLN A 74 13.12 9.91 19.05
N ALA A 75 11.96 9.27 18.98
CA ALA A 75 11.77 7.94 19.56
C ALA A 75 12.72 6.89 18.94
N ILE A 76 13.02 7.01 17.65
CA ILE A 76 13.99 6.16 16.96
C ILE A 76 15.43 6.44 17.40
N VAL A 77 15.82 7.72 17.52
CA VAL A 77 17.14 8.10 18.05
C VAL A 77 17.34 7.54 19.46
N ASP A 78 16.34 7.68 20.32
CA ASP A 78 16.37 7.14 21.69
C ASP A 78 16.49 5.61 21.69
N ALA A 79 15.76 4.93 20.78
CA ALA A 79 15.80 3.48 20.65
C ALA A 79 17.14 2.95 20.11
N PHE A 80 17.81 3.68 19.21
CA PHE A 80 19.16 3.32 18.78
C PHE A 80 20.16 3.42 19.94
N GLY A 81 20.02 4.43 20.79
CA GLY A 81 20.90 4.65 21.95
C GLY A 81 22.37 4.72 21.53
N ASP A 82 23.25 4.01 22.25
CA ASP A 82 24.69 3.98 22.02
C ASP A 82 25.10 3.41 20.64
N ARG A 83 24.17 2.78 19.91
CA ARG A 83 24.43 2.33 18.53
C ARG A 83 24.58 3.52 17.58
N LEU A 84 23.88 4.63 17.84
CA LEU A 84 23.98 5.85 17.05
C LEU A 84 25.25 6.62 17.43
N VAL A 85 26.35 6.31 16.75
CA VAL A 85 27.63 6.99 16.93
C VAL A 85 27.60 8.35 16.24
N ARG A 86 27.74 9.43 17.02
CA ARG A 86 27.83 10.80 16.51
C ARG A 86 29.25 11.12 16.02
N PRO A 87 29.42 12.06 15.06
CA PRO A 87 28.35 12.77 14.36
C PRO A 87 27.63 11.88 13.34
N VAL A 88 26.38 12.20 13.02
CA VAL A 88 25.72 11.69 11.81
C VAL A 88 26.43 12.30 10.61
N ARG A 89 27.03 11.45 9.77
CA ARG A 89 27.85 11.85 8.62
C ARG A 89 27.03 11.98 7.35
N ALA A 90 26.06 11.10 7.17
CA ALA A 90 25.14 11.18 6.05
C ALA A 90 23.71 10.77 6.43
N ILE A 91 22.77 11.35 5.71
CA ILE A 91 21.38 10.91 5.62
C ILE A 91 21.13 10.57 4.15
N ILE A 92 20.51 9.42 3.88
CA ILE A 92 20.15 8.99 2.52
C ILE A 92 18.63 8.88 2.50
N TYR A 93 17.96 9.65 1.65
CA TYR A 93 16.55 9.44 1.37
C TYR A 93 16.40 8.42 0.25
N THR A 94 15.65 7.35 0.52
CA THR A 94 15.27 6.41 -0.54
C THR A 94 14.34 7.08 -1.53
N HIS A 95 13.34 7.83 -1.05
CA HIS A 95 12.38 8.54 -1.89
C HIS A 95 11.63 9.66 -1.16
N ASN A 96 10.73 10.36 -1.88
CA ASN A 96 10.12 11.63 -1.46
C ASN A 96 8.80 11.48 -0.69
N HIS A 97 8.40 10.27 -0.28
CA HIS A 97 7.22 10.12 0.56
C HIS A 97 7.47 10.71 1.97
N PRO A 98 6.48 11.37 2.60
CA PRO A 98 6.66 12.07 3.87
C PRO A 98 7.16 11.16 5.00
N ASP A 99 6.74 9.91 5.02
CA ASP A 99 7.13 8.90 5.99
C ASP A 99 8.61 8.50 5.91
N HIS A 100 9.33 8.85 4.85
CA HIS A 100 10.77 8.52 4.71
C HIS A 100 11.68 9.71 4.97
N SER A 101 11.14 10.93 4.97
CA SER A 101 11.94 12.16 4.91
C SER A 101 11.54 13.21 5.96
N GLY A 102 10.55 12.89 6.80
CA GLY A 102 9.88 13.85 7.67
C GLY A 102 10.56 14.16 9.00
N GLY A 103 11.60 13.41 9.40
CA GLY A 103 12.27 13.58 10.68
C GLY A 103 13.79 13.82 10.60
N ALA A 104 14.30 14.21 9.42
CA ALA A 104 15.73 14.34 9.17
C ALA A 104 16.45 15.35 10.07
N ASN A 105 15.78 16.43 10.49
CA ASN A 105 16.35 17.43 11.38
C ASN A 105 16.76 16.86 12.75
N VAL A 106 16.06 15.86 13.26
CA VAL A 106 16.35 15.19 14.54
C VAL A 106 17.62 14.36 14.44
N PHE A 107 17.76 13.59 13.36
CA PHE A 107 19.00 12.85 13.08
C PHE A 107 20.17 13.80 12.84
N ALA A 108 19.97 14.85 12.05
CA ALA A 108 21.02 15.82 11.73
C ALA A 108 21.52 16.59 12.96
N GLY A 109 20.62 17.04 13.83
CA GLY A 109 20.98 17.85 15.00
C GLY A 109 21.94 19.00 14.63
N ALA A 110 23.09 19.05 15.31
CA ALA A 110 24.15 20.02 15.01
C ALA A 110 25.23 19.48 14.03
N ASP A 111 25.13 18.22 13.61
CA ASP A 111 26.20 17.48 12.92
C ASP A 111 26.37 17.89 11.44
N LYS A 112 25.34 18.52 10.85
CA LYS A 112 25.31 18.95 9.44
C LYS A 112 25.74 17.84 8.45
N PRO A 113 25.06 16.68 8.44
CA PRO A 113 25.39 15.58 7.54
C PRO A 113 25.26 15.97 6.06
N GLU A 114 25.97 15.23 5.19
CA GLU A 114 25.62 15.21 3.77
C GLU A 114 24.29 14.48 3.58
N ILE A 115 23.37 15.06 2.81
CA ILE A 115 22.04 14.50 2.58
C ILE A 115 21.95 14.10 1.11
N TYR A 116 21.86 12.80 0.87
CA TYR A 116 21.85 12.19 -0.45
C TYR A 116 20.43 11.85 -0.88
N SER A 117 20.14 12.08 -2.17
CA SER A 117 18.95 11.54 -2.84
C SER A 117 19.19 11.42 -4.34
N HIS A 118 18.31 10.73 -5.06
CA HIS A 118 18.25 10.91 -6.51
C HIS A 118 17.84 12.34 -6.86
N GLN A 119 18.36 12.86 -7.97
CA GLN A 119 18.11 14.21 -8.49
C GLN A 119 16.61 14.45 -8.75
N THR A 120 15.89 13.42 -9.20
CA THR A 120 14.44 13.49 -9.42
C THR A 120 13.65 13.82 -8.15
N LEU A 121 14.18 13.57 -6.94
CA LEU A 121 13.53 14.00 -5.69
C LEU A 121 13.41 15.52 -5.61
N VAL A 122 14.45 16.22 -6.06
CA VAL A 122 14.52 17.69 -6.05
C VAL A 122 13.72 18.29 -7.21
N GLU A 123 13.68 17.60 -8.35
CA GLU A 123 13.00 18.07 -9.56
C GLU A 123 11.49 17.79 -9.56
N SER A 124 11.05 16.77 -8.81
CA SER A 124 9.64 16.38 -8.79
C SER A 124 8.82 17.33 -7.93
N GLY A 125 7.78 17.90 -8.53
CA GLY A 125 6.72 18.55 -7.77
C GLY A 125 5.93 17.54 -6.90
N PRO A 126 5.11 18.02 -5.96
CA PRO A 126 4.25 17.16 -5.17
C PRO A 126 3.30 16.35 -6.07
N GLU A 127 3.00 15.12 -5.66
CA GLU A 127 2.01 14.29 -6.37
C GLU A 127 0.65 15.00 -6.42
N PHE A 128 0.03 15.01 -7.61
CA PHE A 128 -1.34 15.48 -7.75
C PHE A 128 -2.31 14.32 -7.51
N GLY A 129 -2.97 14.34 -6.35
CA GLY A 129 -3.92 13.32 -5.94
C GLY A 129 -5.38 13.79 -6.01
N ARG A 130 -6.29 12.82 -5.99
CA ARG A 130 -7.72 13.06 -5.82
C ARG A 130 -7.98 13.70 -4.45
N GLY A 131 -8.83 14.72 -4.41
CA GLY A 131 -9.31 15.29 -3.15
C GLY A 131 -10.09 14.29 -2.28
N PRO A 132 -10.31 14.63 -1.00
CA PRO A 132 -11.07 13.78 -0.07
C PRO A 132 -12.51 13.56 -0.56
N ARG A 133 -13.07 12.42 -0.18
CA ARG A 133 -14.48 12.06 -0.40
C ARG A 133 -15.17 11.90 0.96
N ASP A 134 -16.46 12.20 0.98
CA ASP A 134 -17.33 12.02 2.14
C ASP A 134 -17.15 10.65 2.81
N GLY A 135 -16.62 10.66 4.03
CA GLY A 135 -16.37 9.46 4.84
C GLY A 135 -15.22 8.55 4.38
N GLY A 136 -14.71 8.69 3.16
CA GLY A 136 -13.71 7.79 2.60
C GLY A 136 -12.30 8.10 3.07
N ASP A 137 -11.66 7.14 3.73
CA ASP A 137 -10.28 7.25 4.20
C ASP A 137 -9.56 5.88 4.13
N ALA A 138 -8.63 5.77 3.18
CA ALA A 138 -7.89 4.54 2.91
C ALA A 138 -6.92 4.15 4.03
N PHE A 139 -6.53 5.08 4.89
CA PHE A 139 -5.60 4.81 5.99
C PHE A 139 -6.30 4.67 7.33
N GLY A 140 -7.62 4.88 7.36
CA GLY A 140 -8.43 4.67 8.55
C GLY A 140 -8.06 5.62 9.69
N THR A 141 -7.55 6.81 9.39
CA THR A 141 -7.11 7.82 10.39
C THR A 141 -8.21 8.22 11.37
N LYS A 142 -9.48 8.12 10.94
CA LYS A 142 -10.66 8.46 11.73
C LYS A 142 -11.40 7.26 12.32
N LEU A 143 -10.89 6.03 12.15
CA LEU A 143 -11.53 4.85 12.75
C LEU A 143 -11.35 4.85 14.29
N PRO A 144 -12.36 4.43 15.06
CA PRO A 144 -12.20 4.04 16.45
C PRO A 144 -11.10 2.98 16.63
N ASP A 145 -10.40 2.99 17.76
CA ASP A 145 -9.26 2.10 18.02
C ASP A 145 -9.63 0.62 18.02
N ASP A 146 -10.84 0.27 18.48
CA ASP A 146 -11.36 -1.11 18.48
C ASP A 146 -11.65 -1.65 17.08
N LEU A 147 -11.87 -0.75 16.10
CA LEU A 147 -12.07 -1.11 14.70
C LEU A 147 -10.80 -1.04 13.87
N PHE A 148 -9.79 -0.27 14.28
CA PHE A 148 -8.55 -0.13 13.53
C PHE A 148 -7.66 -1.36 13.67
N ILE A 149 -7.02 -1.80 12.58
CA ILE A 149 -6.10 -2.96 12.59
C ILE A 149 -4.69 -2.51 12.19
N ASN A 150 -4.55 -2.08 10.94
CA ASN A 150 -3.34 -1.45 10.41
C ASN A 150 -3.67 -0.71 9.09
N ALA A 151 -2.65 -0.13 8.45
CA ALA A 151 -2.74 0.58 7.18
C ALA A 151 -2.03 -0.16 6.02
N GLY A 152 -2.00 -1.50 6.06
CA GLY A 152 -1.51 -2.36 4.98
C GLY A 152 -0.05 -2.73 5.17
N THR A 153 0.87 -1.84 4.80
CA THR A 153 2.32 -2.03 4.99
C THR A 153 2.86 -1.33 6.22
N GLN A 154 2.01 -0.75 7.05
CA GLN A 154 2.41 -0.01 8.24
C GLN A 154 1.35 -0.15 9.33
N LEU A 155 1.75 -0.05 10.61
CA LEU A 155 0.79 -0.16 11.72
C LEU A 155 -0.20 0.99 11.70
N GLU A 156 0.27 2.21 11.52
CA GLU A 156 -0.57 3.40 11.45
C GLU A 156 -0.04 4.40 10.43
N TYR A 157 -0.90 5.34 10.05
CA TYR A 157 -0.55 6.45 9.20
C TYR A 157 -1.27 7.70 9.72
N GLY A 158 -0.59 8.51 10.52
CA GLY A 158 -1.16 9.79 10.95
C GLY A 158 -2.24 9.69 12.02
N ARG A 159 -2.39 8.55 12.72
CA ARG A 159 -3.42 8.38 13.77
C ARG A 159 -2.95 8.95 15.10
N VAL A 160 -1.72 8.64 15.51
CA VAL A 160 -1.13 9.11 16.76
C VAL A 160 -0.28 10.35 16.52
N THR A 161 0.60 10.30 15.53
CA THR A 161 1.46 11.41 15.13
C THR A 161 1.21 11.77 13.65
N PRO A 162 0.89 13.03 13.32
CA PRO A 162 0.60 13.42 11.95
C PRO A 162 1.82 13.29 11.03
N HIS A 163 1.57 13.05 9.75
CA HIS A 163 2.60 13.08 8.71
C HIS A 163 2.80 14.53 8.27
N THR A 164 3.76 15.22 8.89
CA THR A 164 3.89 16.69 8.74
C THR A 164 5.03 17.11 7.83
N ARG A 165 6.01 16.23 7.58
CA ARG A 165 7.27 16.58 6.86
C ARG A 165 8.03 17.76 7.49
N GLU A 166 7.69 18.16 8.73
CA GLU A 166 8.27 19.34 9.40
C GLU A 166 9.77 19.21 9.67
N GLY A 167 10.26 17.98 9.80
CA GLY A 167 11.69 17.70 9.99
C GLY A 167 12.47 17.51 8.70
N PHE A 168 11.86 17.70 7.52
CA PHE A 168 12.55 17.55 6.25
C PHE A 168 13.72 18.53 6.09
N LEU A 169 14.87 18.00 5.70
CA LEU A 169 16.03 18.79 5.27
C LEU A 169 16.29 18.55 3.79
N PRO A 170 16.49 19.60 2.96
CA PRO A 170 16.79 19.43 1.55
C PRO A 170 18.07 18.61 1.30
N PRO A 171 18.12 17.78 0.25
CA PRO A 171 19.35 17.13 -0.17
C PRO A 171 20.47 18.13 -0.43
N THR A 172 21.68 17.80 0.01
CA THR A 172 22.91 18.58 -0.24
C THR A 172 23.78 17.92 -1.31
N ARG A 173 23.52 16.64 -1.62
CA ARG A 173 24.15 15.84 -2.67
C ARG A 173 23.07 15.10 -3.45
N THR A 174 23.17 15.11 -4.76
CA THR A 174 22.25 14.38 -5.64
C THR A 174 23.00 13.62 -6.72
N PHE A 175 22.42 12.53 -7.20
CA PHE A 175 22.86 11.79 -8.37
C PHE A 175 21.72 11.63 -9.37
N SER A 176 22.05 11.56 -10.66
CA SER A 176 21.06 11.51 -11.76
C SER A 176 21.23 10.31 -12.70
N GLY A 177 22.23 9.46 -12.44
CA GLY A 177 22.50 8.26 -13.20
C GLY A 177 21.83 7.01 -12.60
N GLU A 178 21.99 5.88 -13.29
CA GLU A 178 21.49 4.59 -12.82
C GLU A 178 22.07 4.20 -11.46
N ASN A 179 23.35 4.51 -11.21
CA ASN A 179 24.04 4.22 -9.96
C ASN A 179 25.04 5.31 -9.60
N GLU A 180 25.28 5.51 -8.31
CA GLU A 180 26.41 6.26 -7.76
C GLU A 180 27.09 5.46 -6.64
N THR A 181 28.42 5.44 -6.59
CA THR A 181 29.15 4.88 -5.45
C THR A 181 29.57 6.03 -4.53
N ILE A 182 29.22 5.92 -3.26
CA ILE A 182 29.62 6.87 -2.22
C ILE A 182 30.43 6.14 -1.15
N GLU A 183 31.32 6.87 -0.49
CA GLU A 183 32.04 6.40 0.68
C GLU A 183 31.91 7.43 1.78
N VAL A 184 31.24 7.06 2.86
CA VAL A 184 30.98 7.95 4.00
C VAL A 184 31.39 7.22 5.26
N ALA A 185 32.13 7.89 6.14
CA ALA A 185 32.60 7.30 7.41
C ALA A 185 33.35 5.96 7.23
N GLY A 186 34.02 5.75 6.08
CA GLY A 186 34.69 4.49 5.75
C GLY A 186 33.76 3.34 5.34
N VAL A 187 32.47 3.61 5.11
CA VAL A 187 31.50 2.65 4.57
C VAL A 187 31.26 2.97 3.11
N ARG A 188 31.59 2.02 2.23
CA ARG A 188 31.32 2.10 0.80
C ARG A 188 29.90 1.60 0.51
N MET A 189 29.10 2.40 -0.17
CA MET A 189 27.73 2.09 -0.53
C MET A 189 27.47 2.43 -2.00
N GLN A 190 26.57 1.70 -2.63
CA GLN A 190 26.05 2.01 -3.95
C GLN A 190 24.62 2.52 -3.81
N LEU A 191 24.36 3.73 -4.30
CA LEU A 191 23.02 4.27 -4.53
C LEU A 191 22.57 3.82 -5.92
N ILE A 192 21.43 3.16 -6.01
CA ILE A 192 20.91 2.54 -7.23
C ILE A 192 19.54 3.15 -7.53
N HIS A 193 19.40 3.85 -8.64
CA HIS A 193 18.11 4.38 -9.08
C HIS A 193 17.19 3.22 -9.44
N THR A 194 16.08 3.10 -8.71
CA THR A 194 15.12 1.99 -8.77
C THR A 194 13.70 2.54 -8.89
N PRO A 195 13.34 3.23 -9.99
CA PRO A 195 12.01 3.82 -10.14
C PRO A 195 10.92 2.74 -10.20
N GLY A 196 9.73 3.08 -9.70
CA GLY A 196 8.59 2.16 -9.68
C GLY A 196 7.53 2.69 -8.72
N GLU A 197 7.80 2.54 -7.43
CA GLU A 197 6.96 3.08 -6.36
C GLU A 197 6.83 4.60 -6.47
N SER A 198 7.97 5.27 -6.61
CA SER A 198 8.09 6.67 -6.96
C SER A 198 9.13 6.86 -8.08
N PRO A 199 9.10 8.00 -8.81
CA PRO A 199 10.06 8.28 -9.87
C PRO A 199 11.53 8.33 -9.40
N GLU A 200 11.76 8.76 -8.18
CA GLU A 200 13.08 9.03 -7.60
C GLU A 200 13.62 7.92 -6.68
N ASN A 201 12.87 6.82 -6.50
CA ASN A 201 13.25 5.78 -5.54
C ASN A 201 14.69 5.29 -5.77
N THR A 202 15.44 5.23 -4.66
CA THR A 202 16.84 4.86 -4.59
C THR A 202 17.00 3.70 -3.62
N ALA A 203 17.57 2.60 -4.11
CA ALA A 203 18.01 1.50 -3.27
C ALA A 203 19.45 1.76 -2.82
N VAL A 204 19.80 1.34 -1.61
CA VAL A 204 21.16 1.38 -1.07
C VAL A 204 21.70 -0.03 -0.96
N TRP A 205 22.86 -0.28 -1.55
CA TRP A 205 23.55 -1.57 -1.50
C TRP A 205 24.89 -1.44 -0.79
N ILE A 206 25.12 -2.29 0.22
CA ILE A 206 26.36 -2.34 1.00
C ILE A 206 27.02 -3.71 0.75
N ALA A 207 27.85 -3.78 -0.30
CA ALA A 207 28.41 -5.05 -0.78
C ALA A 207 29.18 -5.83 0.30
N ASP A 208 30.05 -5.16 1.05
CA ASP A 208 30.89 -5.80 2.09
C ASP A 208 30.08 -6.38 3.26
N LYS A 209 28.82 -5.94 3.41
CA LYS A 209 27.89 -6.41 4.44
C LYS A 209 26.76 -7.26 3.87
N GLU A 210 26.68 -7.40 2.55
CA GLU A 210 25.61 -8.06 1.80
C GLU A 210 24.19 -7.55 2.16
N VAL A 211 24.06 -6.23 2.43
CA VAL A 211 22.81 -5.59 2.84
C VAL A 211 22.21 -4.78 1.70
N LEU A 212 20.95 -5.08 1.36
CA LEU A 212 20.11 -4.32 0.43
C LEU A 212 19.03 -3.54 1.19
N ILE A 213 18.95 -2.23 0.96
CA ILE A 213 17.88 -1.35 1.45
C ILE A 213 17.10 -0.85 0.23
N PRO A 214 16.01 -1.52 -0.19
CA PRO A 214 15.34 -1.25 -1.47
C PRO A 214 14.44 0.00 -1.50
N GLY A 215 14.28 0.69 -0.36
CA GLY A 215 13.15 1.61 -0.16
C GLY A 215 11.82 0.83 -0.26
N ASP A 216 10.87 1.37 -1.02
CA ASP A 216 9.51 0.83 -1.12
C ASP A 216 9.28 0.02 -2.41
N ILE A 217 10.34 -0.29 -3.15
CA ILE A 217 10.26 -1.17 -4.33
C ILE A 217 9.97 -2.62 -3.94
N PHE A 218 10.21 -2.99 -2.69
CA PHE A 218 9.77 -4.28 -2.15
C PHE A 218 9.03 -4.07 -0.83
N LEU A 219 7.87 -4.69 -0.69
CA LEU A 219 7.04 -4.70 0.52
C LEU A 219 6.55 -6.13 0.72
N LYS A 220 6.31 -6.59 1.95
CA LYS A 220 5.72 -7.93 2.19
C LYS A 220 4.19 -7.94 1.98
N SER A 221 3.75 -7.40 0.85
CA SER A 221 2.37 -7.27 0.42
C SER A 221 2.35 -7.00 -1.08
N TYR A 222 1.31 -7.44 -1.79
CA TYR A 222 1.10 -7.04 -3.18
C TYR A 222 1.21 -5.51 -3.32
N PRO A 223 2.00 -5.00 -4.30
CA PRO A 223 2.31 -3.59 -4.40
C PRO A 223 1.08 -2.75 -4.70
N ASN A 224 1.02 -1.56 -4.13
CA ASN A 224 -0.06 -0.61 -4.39
C ASN A 224 0.17 0.14 -5.71
N LEU A 225 0.16 -0.58 -6.83
CA LEU A 225 0.42 0.00 -8.16
C LEU A 225 -0.65 1.02 -8.58
N SER A 226 -1.90 0.81 -8.16
CA SER A 226 -3.02 1.74 -8.40
C SER A 226 -3.66 2.15 -7.07
N PRO A 227 -3.11 3.17 -6.38
CA PRO A 227 -3.60 3.59 -5.07
C PRO A 227 -5.04 4.13 -5.11
N ILE A 228 -5.93 3.53 -4.32
CA ILE A 228 -7.34 3.95 -4.22
C ILE A 228 -7.52 5.34 -3.58
N ARG A 229 -6.47 5.89 -2.96
CA ARG A 229 -6.39 7.31 -2.54
C ARG A 229 -6.42 8.28 -3.73
N GLY A 230 -6.28 7.77 -4.95
CA GLY A 230 -6.47 8.52 -6.19
C GLY A 230 -5.18 9.13 -6.69
N LEU A 231 -4.23 8.28 -7.06
CA LEU A 231 -2.99 8.66 -7.73
C LEU A 231 -2.90 8.03 -9.12
N LYS A 232 -1.91 8.50 -9.89
CA LYS A 232 -1.53 7.85 -11.16
C LYS A 232 -1.09 6.40 -10.90
N LEU A 233 -1.24 5.57 -11.93
CA LEU A 233 -0.64 4.24 -11.95
C LEU A 233 0.86 4.37 -11.76
N ARG A 234 1.40 3.61 -10.82
CA ARG A 234 2.84 3.40 -10.67
C ARG A 234 3.33 2.48 -11.78
N PRO A 235 4.34 2.86 -12.57
CA PRO A 235 4.67 2.22 -13.84
C PRO A 235 5.18 0.78 -13.65
N PRO A 236 4.39 -0.27 -13.98
CA PRO A 236 4.76 -1.65 -13.67
C PRO A 236 6.07 -2.09 -14.35
N LYS A 237 6.31 -1.63 -15.58
CA LYS A 237 7.55 -1.92 -16.33
C LYS A 237 8.81 -1.39 -15.64
N LYS A 238 8.74 -0.17 -15.08
CA LYS A 238 9.89 0.41 -14.36
C LYS A 238 10.12 -0.34 -13.05
N TRP A 239 9.05 -0.68 -12.34
CA TRP A 239 9.11 -1.45 -11.10
C TRP A 239 9.74 -2.83 -11.33
N ILE A 240 9.31 -3.56 -12.36
CA ILE A 240 9.90 -4.84 -12.77
C ILE A 240 11.40 -4.69 -13.05
N ALA A 241 11.79 -3.69 -13.84
CA ALA A 241 13.21 -3.45 -14.14
C ALA A 241 14.04 -3.13 -12.89
N SER A 242 13.45 -2.42 -11.92
CA SER A 242 14.08 -2.14 -10.63
C SER A 242 14.26 -3.39 -9.77
N LEU A 243 13.28 -4.30 -9.77
CA LEU A 243 13.40 -5.61 -9.12
C LEU A 243 14.48 -6.47 -9.80
N ASP A 244 14.55 -6.45 -11.12
CA ASP A 244 15.60 -7.16 -11.87
C ASP A 244 17.00 -6.67 -11.50
N LYS A 245 17.21 -5.36 -11.28
CA LYS A 245 18.48 -4.83 -10.76
C LYS A 245 18.83 -5.41 -9.39
N MET A 246 17.88 -5.43 -8.46
CA MET A 246 18.09 -5.91 -7.10
C MET A 246 18.37 -7.42 -7.04
N LEU A 247 17.77 -8.20 -7.93
CA LEU A 247 18.05 -9.64 -8.08
C LEU A 247 19.52 -9.92 -8.42
N THR A 248 20.23 -8.99 -9.04
CA THR A 248 21.66 -9.16 -9.37
C THR A 248 22.60 -8.97 -8.17
N LEU A 249 22.12 -8.40 -7.07
CA LEU A 249 22.97 -8.02 -5.92
C LEU A 249 23.28 -9.20 -4.98
N ASN A 250 22.50 -10.28 -5.04
CA ASN A 250 22.69 -11.49 -4.23
C ASN A 250 22.78 -11.20 -2.70
N ALA A 251 21.88 -10.35 -2.21
CA ALA A 251 21.87 -9.89 -0.82
C ALA A 251 21.61 -11.02 0.18
N THR A 252 22.27 -10.96 1.34
CA THR A 252 22.01 -11.83 2.50
C THR A 252 20.99 -11.21 3.45
N TYR A 253 20.89 -9.88 3.45
CA TYR A 253 19.96 -9.13 4.28
C TYR A 253 19.22 -8.11 3.44
N MET A 254 17.90 -8.03 3.59
CA MET A 254 17.08 -7.01 2.95
C MET A 254 16.29 -6.24 4.01
N VAL A 255 16.47 -4.92 4.02
CA VAL A 255 15.84 -3.98 4.96
C VAL A 255 14.99 -3.00 4.16
N GLN A 256 13.79 -3.43 3.82
CA GLN A 256 12.86 -2.61 3.06
C GLN A 256 12.23 -1.48 3.89
N GLY A 257 11.65 -0.48 3.21
CA GLY A 257 11.17 0.75 3.84
C GLY A 257 10.04 0.55 4.86
N HIS A 258 9.37 -0.60 4.85
CA HIS A 258 8.27 -0.94 5.74
C HIS A 258 8.32 -2.42 6.17
N MET A 259 7.64 -2.81 7.25
CA MET A 259 7.60 -4.21 7.73
C MET A 259 8.97 -4.73 8.20
N ARG A 260 9.06 -5.98 8.69
CA ARG A 260 10.33 -6.50 9.23
C ARG A 260 11.30 -6.92 8.11
N PRO A 261 12.63 -6.86 8.33
CA PRO A 261 13.62 -7.30 7.35
C PRO A 261 13.47 -8.77 6.92
N ILE A 262 14.12 -9.13 5.82
CA ILE A 262 14.27 -10.52 5.34
C ILE A 262 15.74 -10.93 5.45
N PHE A 263 15.97 -12.17 5.90
CA PHE A 263 17.28 -12.75 6.15
C PHE A 263 17.48 -14.00 5.29
N GLY A 264 18.69 -14.16 4.75
CA GLY A 264 19.11 -15.32 3.96
C GLY A 264 18.98 -15.08 2.45
N LYS A 265 20.03 -15.43 1.72
CA LYS A 265 20.12 -15.24 0.26
C LYS A 265 18.98 -15.89 -0.50
N ASP A 266 18.67 -17.15 -0.18
CA ASP A 266 17.63 -17.91 -0.87
C ASP A 266 16.24 -17.32 -0.64
N GLU A 267 15.95 -16.86 0.58
CA GLU A 267 14.65 -16.26 0.89
C GLU A 267 14.50 -14.88 0.24
N ILE A 268 15.56 -14.06 0.19
CA ILE A 268 15.55 -12.77 -0.51
C ILE A 268 15.40 -12.97 -2.02
N LEU A 269 16.15 -13.91 -2.60
CA LEU A 269 16.05 -14.27 -4.02
C LEU A 269 14.63 -14.70 -4.37
N LYS A 270 14.04 -15.58 -3.55
CA LYS A 270 12.65 -16.00 -3.69
C LYS A 270 11.69 -14.82 -3.57
N ALA A 271 11.83 -13.99 -2.54
CA ALA A 271 10.96 -12.85 -2.29
C ALA A 271 10.95 -11.87 -3.47
N LEU A 272 12.12 -11.44 -3.94
CA LEU A 272 12.25 -10.55 -5.08
C LEU A 272 11.73 -11.17 -6.38
N THR A 273 11.99 -12.47 -6.60
CA THR A 273 11.54 -13.19 -7.80
C THR A 273 10.02 -13.30 -7.83
N GLU A 274 9.40 -13.76 -6.74
CA GLU A 274 7.94 -13.88 -6.64
C GLU A 274 7.29 -12.51 -6.78
N TYR A 275 7.82 -11.46 -6.14
CA TYR A 275 7.30 -10.09 -6.25
C TYR A 275 7.33 -9.57 -7.69
N ARG A 276 8.48 -9.73 -8.38
CA ARG A 276 8.68 -9.36 -9.79
C ARG A 276 7.73 -10.12 -10.71
N ASP A 277 7.63 -11.43 -10.52
CA ASP A 277 6.78 -12.31 -11.32
C ASP A 277 5.29 -12.00 -11.09
N GLY A 278 4.88 -11.65 -9.87
CA GLY A 278 3.52 -11.23 -9.55
C GLY A 278 3.09 -9.98 -10.31
N ILE A 279 3.93 -8.93 -10.29
CA ILE A 279 3.68 -7.69 -11.05
C ILE A 279 3.65 -7.98 -12.56
N LYS A 280 4.66 -8.72 -13.04
CA LYS A 280 4.80 -9.06 -14.47
C LYS A 280 3.60 -9.86 -14.99
N THR A 281 3.13 -10.83 -14.22
CA THR A 281 1.98 -11.68 -14.56
C THR A 281 0.72 -10.83 -14.76
N VAL A 282 0.44 -9.91 -13.82
CA VAL A 282 -0.72 -9.03 -13.92
C VAL A 282 -0.59 -8.08 -15.11
N LEU A 283 0.60 -7.51 -15.34
CA LEU A 283 0.86 -6.68 -16.51
C LEU A 283 0.60 -7.43 -17.82
N ASP A 284 1.25 -8.58 -18.01
CA ASP A 284 1.19 -9.33 -19.26
C ASP A 284 -0.21 -9.82 -19.58
N GLN A 285 -0.91 -10.39 -18.58
CA GLN A 285 -2.29 -10.87 -18.77
C GLN A 285 -3.24 -9.71 -19.09
N THR A 286 -3.10 -8.57 -18.40
CA THR A 286 -3.93 -7.38 -18.66
C THR A 286 -3.72 -6.87 -20.09
N LEU A 287 -2.46 -6.70 -20.53
CA LEU A 287 -2.16 -6.23 -21.88
C LEU A 287 -2.62 -7.22 -22.96
N ALA A 288 -2.50 -8.53 -22.70
CA ALA A 288 -3.00 -9.57 -23.60
C ALA A 288 -4.53 -9.49 -23.76
N GLY A 289 -5.28 -9.30 -22.68
CA GLY A 289 -6.73 -9.17 -22.73
C GLY A 289 -7.20 -7.84 -23.32
N ILE A 290 -6.50 -6.72 -23.08
CA ILE A 290 -6.74 -5.45 -23.79
C ILE A 290 -6.64 -5.65 -25.31
N LYS A 291 -5.60 -6.35 -25.78
CA LYS A 291 -5.43 -6.66 -27.20
C LYS A 291 -6.57 -7.52 -27.77
N GLN A 292 -7.26 -8.29 -26.92
CA GLN A 292 -8.43 -9.09 -27.28
C GLN A 292 -9.75 -8.28 -27.23
N GLY A 293 -9.69 -6.98 -26.89
CA GLY A 293 -10.87 -6.12 -26.78
C GLY A 293 -11.67 -6.30 -25.49
N LYS A 294 -11.07 -6.91 -24.46
CA LYS A 294 -11.73 -7.12 -23.16
C LYS A 294 -11.85 -5.82 -22.39
N THR A 295 -12.99 -5.65 -21.73
CA THR A 295 -13.28 -4.52 -20.85
C THR A 295 -12.50 -4.62 -19.53
N PRO A 296 -12.37 -3.52 -18.76
CA PRO A 296 -11.74 -3.55 -17.44
C PRO A 296 -12.39 -4.56 -16.49
N ASP A 297 -13.71 -4.69 -16.53
CA ASP A 297 -14.47 -5.56 -15.62
C ASP A 297 -14.27 -7.04 -15.94
N GLU A 298 -14.23 -7.41 -17.23
CA GLU A 298 -13.87 -8.76 -17.66
C GLU A 298 -12.44 -9.12 -17.24
N LEU A 299 -11.50 -8.19 -17.44
CA LEU A 299 -10.09 -8.41 -17.07
C LEU A 299 -9.91 -8.62 -15.56
N VAL A 300 -10.66 -7.93 -14.71
CA VAL A 300 -10.59 -8.15 -13.24
C VAL A 300 -11.04 -9.57 -12.86
N GLN A 301 -11.94 -10.18 -13.62
CA GLN A 301 -12.38 -11.57 -13.38
C GLN A 301 -11.37 -12.59 -13.88
N GLU A 302 -10.69 -12.31 -14.98
CA GLU A 302 -9.81 -13.28 -15.66
C GLU A 302 -8.35 -13.19 -15.24
N VAL A 303 -7.84 -11.99 -14.97
CA VAL A 303 -6.44 -11.78 -14.61
C VAL A 303 -6.22 -12.29 -13.19
N LYS A 304 -5.39 -13.32 -13.06
CA LYS A 304 -5.08 -13.96 -11.78
C LYS A 304 -3.60 -14.33 -11.71
N LEU A 305 -3.06 -14.24 -10.51
CA LEU A 305 -1.77 -14.85 -10.19
C LEU A 305 -1.88 -16.38 -10.29
N SER A 306 -0.77 -17.05 -10.58
CA SER A 306 -0.71 -18.51 -10.47
C SER A 306 -0.99 -18.94 -9.03
N ARG A 307 -1.36 -20.21 -8.83
CA ARG A 307 -1.66 -20.73 -7.48
C ARG A 307 -0.46 -20.58 -6.53
N GLU A 308 0.74 -20.71 -7.06
CA GLU A 308 2.00 -20.57 -6.32
C GLU A 308 2.21 -19.11 -5.90
N LEU A 309 2.10 -18.17 -6.84
CA LEU A 309 2.27 -16.74 -6.56
C LEU A 309 1.17 -16.19 -5.64
N ALA A 310 -0.08 -16.61 -5.82
CA ALA A 310 -1.20 -16.20 -4.97
C ALA A 310 -1.05 -16.63 -3.50
N LYS A 311 -0.24 -17.68 -3.24
CA LYS A 311 0.08 -18.15 -1.87
C LYS A 311 1.34 -17.52 -1.30
N SER A 312 2.10 -16.78 -2.11
CA SER A 312 3.32 -16.14 -1.63
C SER A 312 2.98 -15.17 -0.51
N PRO A 313 3.70 -15.21 0.64
CA PRO A 313 3.50 -14.23 1.70
C PRO A 313 3.80 -12.79 1.22
N TYR A 314 4.56 -12.63 0.14
CA TYR A 314 4.97 -11.34 -0.42
C TYR A 314 3.95 -10.74 -1.40
N LEU A 315 2.92 -11.51 -1.78
CA LEU A 315 1.89 -11.11 -2.74
C LEU A 315 0.49 -11.15 -2.15
N GLN A 316 0.36 -11.30 -0.84
CA GLN A 316 -0.93 -11.11 -0.17
C GLN A 316 -1.39 -9.66 -0.32
N GLU A 317 -2.66 -9.43 -0.65
CA GLU A 317 -3.22 -8.12 -1.00
C GLU A 317 -3.51 -7.25 0.23
N PHE A 318 -2.58 -7.15 1.20
CA PHE A 318 -2.75 -6.34 2.41
C PHE A 318 -2.80 -4.83 2.12
N TYR A 319 -2.14 -4.38 1.05
CA TYR A 319 -2.03 -2.96 0.68
C TYR A 319 -2.51 -2.67 -0.74
N GLY A 320 -1.84 -3.20 -1.77
CA GLY A 320 -2.32 -3.15 -3.14
C GLY A 320 -3.29 -4.27 -3.47
N SER A 321 -3.87 -4.21 -4.67
CA SER A 321 -4.70 -5.28 -5.22
C SER A 321 -4.41 -5.54 -6.70
N VAL A 322 -4.49 -6.80 -7.10
CA VAL A 322 -4.49 -7.27 -8.49
C VAL A 322 -5.61 -6.59 -9.27
N ALA A 323 -6.83 -6.59 -8.74
CA ALA A 323 -8.00 -6.02 -9.42
C ALA A 323 -7.82 -4.52 -9.70
N TRP A 324 -7.28 -3.77 -8.73
CA TRP A 324 -7.02 -2.34 -8.91
C TRP A 324 -5.88 -2.08 -9.88
N THR A 325 -4.85 -2.93 -9.84
CA THR A 325 -3.72 -2.86 -10.78
C THR A 325 -4.18 -3.09 -12.21
N VAL A 326 -5.04 -4.09 -12.46
CA VAL A 326 -5.65 -4.34 -13.77
C VAL A 326 -6.37 -3.09 -14.29
N ARG A 327 -7.22 -2.48 -13.45
CA ARG A 327 -7.95 -1.25 -13.81
C ARG A 327 -7.01 -0.08 -14.08
N GLY A 328 -5.97 0.07 -13.26
CA GLY A 328 -4.95 1.10 -13.43
C GLY A 328 -4.17 0.94 -14.75
N ILE A 329 -3.75 -0.29 -15.08
CA ILE A 329 -3.07 -0.61 -16.34
C ILE A 329 -3.98 -0.34 -17.53
N TYR A 330 -5.25 -0.77 -17.46
CA TYR A 330 -6.20 -0.47 -18.52
C TYR A 330 -6.34 1.03 -18.75
N ALA A 331 -6.57 1.79 -17.67
CA ALA A 331 -6.71 3.24 -17.73
C ALA A 331 -5.46 3.94 -18.29
N ASP A 332 -4.26 3.46 -17.95
CA ASP A 332 -2.99 4.01 -18.43
C ASP A 332 -2.75 3.71 -19.93
N TYR A 333 -3.09 2.51 -20.40
CA TYR A 333 -2.79 2.08 -21.77
C TYR A 333 -3.84 2.47 -22.80
N VAL A 334 -5.12 2.40 -22.44
CA VAL A 334 -6.24 2.59 -23.39
C VAL A 334 -7.28 3.60 -22.90
N GLY A 335 -7.03 4.26 -21.77
CA GLY A 335 -7.89 5.31 -21.24
C GLY A 335 -9.10 4.80 -20.47
N TRP A 336 -10.04 5.72 -20.20
CA TRP A 336 -11.20 5.45 -19.35
C TRP A 336 -12.32 4.66 -20.05
N PHE A 337 -12.39 4.71 -21.39
CA PHE A 337 -13.50 4.16 -22.15
C PHE A 337 -13.36 2.65 -22.32
N ASP A 338 -14.40 1.92 -21.95
CA ASP A 338 -14.45 0.46 -21.98
C ASP A 338 -14.84 -0.12 -23.35
N GLY A 339 -15.18 0.73 -24.32
CA GLY A 339 -15.66 0.31 -25.64
C GLY A 339 -17.18 0.15 -25.74
N ASN A 340 -17.92 0.20 -24.62
CA ASN A 340 -19.37 0.12 -24.64
C ASN A 340 -19.99 1.50 -24.93
N ALA A 341 -20.65 1.65 -26.08
CA ALA A 341 -21.25 2.91 -26.52
C ALA A 341 -22.23 3.53 -25.49
N THR A 342 -22.87 2.72 -24.63
CA THR A 342 -23.75 3.21 -23.55
C THR A 342 -22.99 4.00 -22.49
N ASN A 343 -21.72 3.70 -22.30
CA ASN A 343 -20.85 4.35 -21.31
C ASN A 343 -20.10 5.57 -21.87
N LEU A 344 -20.27 5.89 -23.17
CA LEU A 344 -19.63 7.05 -23.79
C LEU A 344 -20.22 8.37 -23.29
N ASN A 345 -21.54 8.42 -23.13
CA ASN A 345 -22.28 9.57 -22.58
C ASN A 345 -23.39 9.05 -21.66
N PRO A 346 -23.04 8.53 -20.46
CA PRO A 346 -24.02 7.92 -19.58
C PRO A 346 -25.00 8.97 -19.06
N LEU A 347 -26.22 8.53 -18.72
CA LEU A 347 -27.16 9.35 -17.94
C LEU A 347 -26.49 9.84 -16.65
N THR A 348 -26.92 11.02 -16.20
CA THR A 348 -26.52 11.48 -14.85
C THR A 348 -26.99 10.48 -13.79
N PRO A 349 -26.29 10.38 -12.64
CA PRO A 349 -26.70 9.49 -11.56
C PRO A 349 -28.17 9.70 -11.14
N ALA A 350 -28.61 10.96 -11.04
CA ALA A 350 -29.99 11.29 -10.68
C ALA A 350 -31.02 10.87 -11.75
N GLU A 351 -30.72 11.03 -13.05
CA GLU A 351 -31.64 10.60 -14.10
C GLU A 351 -31.76 9.07 -14.16
N ARG A 352 -30.63 8.36 -14.05
CA ARG A 352 -30.61 6.90 -13.97
C ARG A 352 -31.40 6.42 -12.75
N ALA A 353 -31.16 7.02 -11.59
CA ALA A 353 -31.86 6.72 -10.35
C ALA A 353 -33.38 6.87 -10.49
N ARG A 354 -33.89 8.01 -11.01
CA ARG A 354 -35.34 8.19 -11.23
C ARG A 354 -35.96 7.07 -12.07
N LYS A 355 -35.27 6.65 -13.12
CA LYS A 355 -35.74 5.56 -14.00
C LYS A 355 -35.73 4.20 -13.29
N MET A 356 -34.65 3.88 -12.57
CA MET A 356 -34.54 2.63 -11.82
C MET A 356 -35.55 2.54 -10.68
N LEU A 357 -35.77 3.63 -9.95
CA LEU A 357 -36.77 3.70 -8.89
C LEU A 357 -38.19 3.51 -9.45
N ASN A 358 -38.50 4.06 -10.63
CA ASN A 358 -39.79 3.80 -11.28
C ASN A 358 -39.96 2.31 -11.61
N ILE A 359 -38.94 1.67 -12.19
CA ILE A 359 -38.94 0.21 -12.48
C ILE A 359 -39.13 -0.61 -11.20
N ALA A 360 -38.46 -0.24 -10.11
CA ALA A 360 -38.59 -0.91 -8.81
C ALA A 360 -39.94 -0.68 -8.12
N GLY A 361 -40.74 0.27 -8.61
CA GLY A 361 -42.02 0.66 -8.01
C GLY A 361 -41.90 1.62 -6.81
N GLY A 362 -40.84 2.43 -6.78
CA GLY A 362 -40.59 3.50 -5.81
C GLY A 362 -39.38 3.26 -4.89
N ALA A 363 -38.97 4.32 -4.18
CA ALA A 363 -37.84 4.28 -3.23
C ALA A 363 -38.06 3.25 -2.11
N GLU A 364 -39.26 3.21 -1.52
CA GLU A 364 -39.57 2.25 -0.44
C GLU A 364 -39.38 0.79 -0.88
N LYS A 365 -39.86 0.41 -2.07
CA LYS A 365 -39.66 -0.94 -2.60
C LYS A 365 -38.20 -1.24 -2.88
N MET A 366 -37.45 -0.25 -3.38
CA MET A 366 -36.00 -0.38 -3.58
C MET A 366 -35.28 -0.65 -2.25
N LEU A 367 -35.65 0.07 -1.19
CA LEU A 367 -35.06 -0.10 0.15
C LEU A 367 -35.41 -1.45 0.78
N VAL A 368 -36.63 -1.95 0.57
CA VAL A 368 -36.99 -3.33 0.97
C VAL A 368 -36.07 -4.33 0.29
N ARG A 369 -35.86 -4.22 -1.03
CA ARG A 369 -34.94 -5.10 -1.78
C ARG A 369 -33.48 -4.95 -1.34
N ALA A 370 -33.04 -3.74 -1.04
CA ALA A 370 -31.70 -3.49 -0.51
C ALA A 370 -31.51 -4.20 0.85
N ARG A 371 -32.52 -4.15 1.72
CA ARG A 371 -32.49 -4.83 3.03
C ARG A 371 -32.49 -6.35 2.87
N GLU A 372 -33.34 -6.90 2.00
CA GLU A 372 -33.38 -8.33 1.67
C GLU A 372 -32.02 -8.81 1.12
N ALA A 373 -31.38 -8.03 0.23
CA ALA A 373 -30.05 -8.34 -0.29
C ALA A 373 -28.98 -8.39 0.83
N VAL A 374 -28.98 -7.41 1.74
CA VAL A 374 -28.07 -7.40 2.90
C VAL A 374 -28.33 -8.60 3.82
N GLU A 375 -29.58 -8.96 4.07
CA GLU A 375 -29.96 -10.14 4.86
C GLU A 375 -29.54 -11.45 4.18
N ALA A 376 -29.57 -11.49 2.84
CA ALA A 376 -29.07 -12.59 2.03
C ALA A 376 -27.53 -12.60 1.87
N LYS A 377 -26.81 -11.70 2.56
CA LYS A 377 -25.35 -11.51 2.48
C LYS A 377 -24.84 -11.02 1.12
N GLU A 378 -25.71 -10.48 0.27
CA GLU A 378 -25.37 -9.81 -0.98
C GLU A 378 -24.99 -8.34 -0.72
N PHE A 379 -24.01 -8.12 0.16
CA PHE A 379 -23.74 -6.79 0.74
C PHE A 379 -23.42 -5.72 -0.30
N GLN A 380 -22.59 -6.06 -1.30
CA GLN A 380 -22.26 -5.14 -2.40
C GLN A 380 -23.50 -4.74 -3.19
N TRP A 381 -24.39 -5.69 -3.48
CA TRP A 381 -25.63 -5.42 -4.19
C TRP A 381 -26.60 -4.57 -3.35
N GLY A 382 -26.76 -4.91 -2.07
CA GLY A 382 -27.55 -4.11 -1.13
C GLY A 382 -27.06 -2.65 -1.06
N ALA A 383 -25.75 -2.43 -1.02
CA ALA A 383 -25.17 -1.08 -1.06
C ALA A 383 -25.46 -0.36 -2.39
N GLU A 384 -25.31 -1.03 -3.54
CA GLU A 384 -25.61 -0.44 -4.86
C GLU A 384 -27.07 -0.05 -5.02
N LEU A 385 -28.01 -0.83 -4.48
CA LEU A 385 -29.43 -0.48 -4.51
C LEU A 385 -29.73 0.82 -3.76
N THR A 386 -29.03 1.08 -2.65
CA THR A 386 -29.19 2.34 -1.91
C THR A 386 -28.66 3.56 -2.67
N ASP A 387 -27.71 3.39 -3.60
CA ASP A 387 -27.18 4.51 -4.40
C ASP A 387 -28.25 5.17 -5.27
N TYR A 388 -29.23 4.40 -5.77
CA TYR A 388 -30.33 4.98 -6.52
C TYR A 388 -31.23 5.88 -5.66
N VAL A 389 -31.43 5.54 -4.38
CA VAL A 389 -32.20 6.37 -3.46
C VAL A 389 -31.39 7.62 -3.10
N LEU A 390 -30.13 7.44 -2.70
CA LEU A 390 -29.24 8.52 -2.27
C LEU A 390 -28.88 9.51 -3.40
N ALA A 391 -28.94 9.09 -4.66
CA ALA A 391 -28.75 9.99 -5.81
C ALA A 391 -29.90 11.01 -5.98
N ILE A 392 -31.07 10.77 -5.37
CA ILE A 392 -32.24 11.67 -5.41
C ILE A 392 -32.45 12.35 -4.06
N ASP A 393 -32.32 11.58 -2.98
CA ASP A 393 -32.47 12.03 -1.60
C ASP A 393 -31.20 11.66 -0.82
N PRO A 394 -30.14 12.50 -0.89
CA PRO A 394 -28.87 12.25 -0.22
C PRO A 394 -28.97 12.18 1.30
N GLU A 395 -30.06 12.67 1.89
CA GLU A 395 -30.29 12.67 3.33
C GLU A 395 -31.17 11.51 3.82
N ASN A 396 -31.58 10.60 2.92
CA ASN A 396 -32.43 9.47 3.27
C ASN A 396 -31.78 8.56 4.33
N THR A 397 -32.29 8.62 5.56
CA THR A 397 -31.68 7.93 6.71
C THR A 397 -31.73 6.42 6.56
N VAL A 398 -32.85 5.86 6.07
CA VAL A 398 -33.02 4.41 5.87
C VAL A 398 -32.01 3.88 4.83
N ALA A 399 -31.82 4.61 3.73
CA ALA A 399 -30.81 4.25 2.72
C ALA A 399 -29.40 4.29 3.29
N LYS A 400 -29.05 5.35 4.04
CA LYS A 400 -27.74 5.47 4.72
C LYS A 400 -27.49 4.35 5.72
N GLU A 401 -28.49 3.96 6.51
CA GLU A 401 -28.41 2.86 7.47
C GLU A 401 -28.14 1.51 6.80
N ILE A 402 -28.89 1.17 5.74
CA ILE A 402 -28.68 -0.07 4.97
C ILE A 402 -27.28 -0.08 4.36
N LYS A 403 -26.87 1.05 3.76
CA LYS A 403 -25.56 1.19 3.13
C LYS A 403 -24.41 1.10 4.13
N SER A 404 -24.58 1.72 5.30
CA SER A 404 -23.63 1.66 6.41
C SER A 404 -23.42 0.21 6.85
N ARG A 405 -24.51 -0.53 7.10
CA ARG A 405 -24.44 -1.95 7.46
C ARG A 405 -23.76 -2.79 6.37
N ALA A 406 -24.11 -2.57 5.11
CA ALA A 406 -23.48 -3.28 3.98
C ALA A 406 -21.97 -3.03 3.91
N PHE A 407 -21.53 -1.77 4.07
CA PHE A 407 -20.11 -1.43 4.08
C PHE A 407 -19.38 -1.96 5.31
N THR A 408 -20.01 -2.01 6.49
CA THR A 408 -19.43 -2.69 7.66
C THR A 408 -19.16 -4.15 7.34
N GLU A 409 -20.14 -4.87 6.79
CA GLU A 409 -19.97 -6.29 6.45
C GLU A 409 -18.93 -6.51 5.34
N LEU A 410 -18.86 -5.65 4.33
CA LEU A 410 -17.82 -5.71 3.31
C LEU A 410 -16.43 -5.46 3.91
N GLY A 411 -16.29 -4.44 4.75
CA GLY A 411 -15.04 -4.07 5.41
C GLY A 411 -14.51 -5.17 6.32
N GLU A 412 -15.38 -5.78 7.13
CA GLU A 412 -15.01 -6.86 8.05
C GLU A 412 -14.54 -8.14 7.35
N ARG A 413 -14.77 -8.28 6.04
CA ARG A 413 -14.32 -9.44 5.22
C ARG A 413 -13.11 -9.12 4.34
N GLN A 414 -12.60 -7.89 4.38
CA GLN A 414 -11.44 -7.50 3.61
C GLN A 414 -10.14 -7.99 4.24
N VAL A 415 -9.25 -8.54 3.42
CA VAL A 415 -7.82 -8.70 3.75
C VAL A 415 -7.02 -7.44 3.44
N ASN A 416 -7.48 -6.63 2.49
CA ASN A 416 -6.82 -5.39 2.12
C ASN A 416 -7.14 -4.28 3.13
N ALA A 417 -6.13 -3.79 3.84
CA ALA A 417 -6.29 -2.77 4.86
C ALA A 417 -6.89 -1.47 4.29
N THR A 418 -6.47 -1.07 3.09
CA THR A 418 -6.94 0.19 2.51
C THR A 418 -8.40 0.12 2.09
N ALA A 419 -8.84 -1.02 1.54
CA ALA A 419 -10.24 -1.27 1.26
C ALA A 419 -11.06 -1.35 2.55
N ARG A 420 -10.58 -2.13 3.52
CA ARG A 420 -11.22 -2.29 4.83
C ARG A 420 -11.48 -0.94 5.47
N ASN A 421 -10.42 -0.15 5.62
CA ASN A 421 -10.48 1.14 6.27
C ASN A 421 -11.43 2.07 5.54
N TYR A 422 -11.38 2.12 4.21
CA TYR A 422 -12.26 2.95 3.41
C TYR A 422 -13.75 2.58 3.58
N TYR A 423 -14.07 1.28 3.58
CA TYR A 423 -15.43 0.80 3.84
C TYR A 423 -15.92 1.22 5.23
N LEU A 424 -15.12 0.97 6.27
CA LEU A 424 -15.51 1.24 7.65
C LEU A 424 -15.62 2.73 7.95
N THR A 425 -14.72 3.56 7.44
CA THR A 425 -14.83 5.02 7.63
C THR A 425 -16.05 5.59 6.90
N THR A 426 -16.36 5.05 5.72
CA THR A 426 -17.57 5.44 4.98
C THR A 426 -18.83 4.99 5.73
N ALA A 427 -18.85 3.78 6.30
CA ALA A 427 -19.95 3.31 7.14
C ALA A 427 -20.18 4.18 8.38
N LEU A 428 -19.10 4.59 9.06
CA LEU A 428 -19.15 5.53 10.19
C LEU A 428 -19.65 6.92 9.78
N TYR A 429 -19.24 7.41 8.61
CA TYR A 429 -19.75 8.67 8.10
C TYR A 429 -21.25 8.62 7.81
N LEU A 430 -21.72 7.54 7.19
CA LEU A 430 -23.14 7.34 6.86
C LEU A 430 -24.04 7.20 8.09
N SER A 431 -23.51 6.70 9.22
CA SER A 431 -24.25 6.52 10.47
C SER A 431 -24.31 7.77 11.34
N LYS A 432 -23.47 8.78 11.09
CA LYS A 432 -23.54 10.06 11.80
C LYS A 432 -24.69 10.90 11.25
N SER A 433 -25.64 11.24 12.11
CA SER A 433 -26.57 12.35 11.84
C SER A 433 -25.77 13.65 11.71
N LYS A 434 -26.17 14.56 10.83
CA LYS A 434 -25.54 15.90 10.69
C LYS A 434 -25.64 16.76 11.96
N ASP A 435 -26.34 16.31 12.99
CA ASP A 435 -26.56 17.01 14.26
C ASP A 435 -25.61 16.57 15.41
N GLN A 436 -24.43 16.01 15.12
CA GLN A 436 -23.38 15.72 16.12
C GLN A 436 -22.02 16.30 15.77
#